data_AF-A0AAN4PB75-F1
#
_entry.id   AF-A0AAN4PB75-F1
#
_cell.length_a   1.000
_cell.length_b   1.000
_cell.length_c   1.000
_cell.angle_alpha   90.00
_cell.angle_beta   90.00
_cell.angle_gamma   90.00
#
_symmetry.space_group_name_H-M   'P 1'
#
loop_
_entity.id
_entity.type
_entity.pdbx_description
1 polymer ?
#
loop_
_entity_poly.entity_id
_entity_poly.type
_entity_poly.pdbx_seq_one_letter_code
_entity_poly.pdbx_strand_id
1 'polypeptide(L)'
;MLTAMTAPLAMAFLLYHIYLIWAGMTTNESAKWSDWKEDVADGLVFKSTRSEIYGSRFHSDEDTPAQRTWPVSSDQILVITDGEPPKEGFRLCSRSNEILYKDDLQAPVDTRWIEVNSMREIDNIYDLGFWDNLREVFHMPIRRRV
;
A
#
# COMPACT_ATOMS: atom_id res chain seq x y z
N MET A 1 -40.88 -17.20 -6.65
CA MET A 1 -40.66 -17.26 -5.19
C MET A 1 -39.20 -17.53 -4.83
N LEU A 2 -38.55 -18.57 -5.40
CA LEU A 2 -37.13 -18.85 -5.16
C LEU A 2 -36.20 -17.68 -5.55
N THR A 3 -36.42 -17.10 -6.74
CA THR A 3 -35.66 -15.94 -7.25
C THR A 3 -35.76 -14.71 -6.35
N ALA A 4 -36.90 -14.49 -5.69
CA ALA A 4 -37.08 -13.36 -4.78
C ALA A 4 -36.30 -13.53 -3.47
N MET A 5 -36.02 -14.77 -3.05
CA MET A 5 -35.22 -15.05 -1.84
C MET A 5 -33.72 -15.10 -2.14
N THR A 6 -33.33 -15.47 -3.35
CA THR A 6 -31.92 -15.52 -3.76
C THR A 6 -31.40 -14.21 -4.36
N ALA A 7 -32.28 -13.37 -4.92
CA ALA A 7 -31.93 -12.05 -5.46
C ALA A 7 -31.21 -11.12 -4.46
N PRO A 8 -31.64 -10.95 -3.20
CA PRO A 8 -30.93 -10.07 -2.27
C PRO A 8 -29.52 -10.56 -1.94
N LEU A 9 -29.32 -11.88 -1.85
CA LEU A 9 -27.99 -12.45 -1.64
C LEU A 9 -27.07 -12.16 -2.83
N ALA A 10 -27.54 -12.43 -4.05
CA ALA A 10 -26.79 -12.12 -5.27
C ALA A 10 -26.49 -10.62 -5.40
N MET A 11 -27.44 -9.76 -5.02
CA MET A 11 -27.26 -8.31 -5.02
C MET A 11 -26.20 -7.86 -4.00
N ALA A 12 -26.18 -8.43 -2.79
CA ALA A 12 -25.16 -8.13 -1.80
C ALA A 12 -23.76 -8.53 -2.31
N PHE A 13 -23.62 -9.71 -2.91
CA PHE A 13 -22.37 -10.13 -3.54
C PHE A 13 -21.93 -9.19 -4.66
N LEU A 14 -22.86 -8.76 -5.52
CA LEU A 14 -22.56 -7.83 -6.60
C LEU A 14 -22.05 -6.48 -6.05
N LEU A 15 -22.75 -5.91 -5.08
CA LEU A 15 -22.37 -4.64 -4.45
C LEU A 15 -21.00 -4.71 -3.80
N TYR A 16 -20.68 -5.83 -3.14
CA TYR A 16 -19.36 -6.05 -2.54
C TYR A 16 -18.25 -6.06 -3.59
N HIS A 17 -18.45 -6.71 -4.74
CA HIS A 17 -17.44 -6.72 -5.80
C HIS A 17 -17.30 -5.34 -6.48
N ILE A 18 -18.38 -4.58 -6.63
CA ILE A 18 -18.30 -3.19 -7.10
C ILE A 18 -17.46 -2.35 -6.13
N TYR A 19 -17.64 -2.55 -4.83
CA TYR A 19 -16.82 -1.89 -3.81
C TYR A 19 -15.34 -2.27 -3.91
N LEU A 20 -15.02 -3.55 -4.13
CA LEU A 20 -13.64 -4.00 -4.33
C LEU A 20 -12.97 -3.34 -5.55
N ILE A 21 -13.70 -3.21 -6.66
CA ILE A 21 -13.21 -2.49 -7.85
C ILE A 21 -12.99 -1.00 -7.55
N TRP A 22 -13.88 -0.39 -6.77
CA TRP A 22 -13.76 1.00 -6.35
C TRP A 22 -12.57 1.25 -5.43
N ALA A 23 -12.33 0.36 -4.48
CA ALA A 23 -11.18 0.44 -3.59
C ALA A 23 -9.86 -0.01 -4.25
N GLY A 24 -9.93 -0.63 -5.44
CA GLY A 24 -8.77 -1.17 -6.13
C GLY A 24 -8.08 -2.28 -5.35
N MET A 25 -8.85 -3.21 -4.77
CA MET A 25 -8.30 -4.29 -3.97
C MET A 25 -9.05 -5.61 -4.20
N THR A 26 -8.35 -6.72 -4.05
CA THR A 26 -8.93 -8.07 -4.02
C THR A 26 -9.46 -8.42 -2.62
N THR A 27 -10.32 -9.43 -2.50
CA THR A 27 -10.83 -9.88 -1.19
C THR A 27 -9.72 -10.24 -0.20
N ASN A 28 -8.64 -10.88 -0.68
CA ASN A 28 -7.48 -11.20 0.16
C ASN A 28 -6.77 -9.94 0.66
N GLU A 29 -6.60 -8.94 -0.20
CA GLU A 29 -6.02 -7.66 0.20
C GLU A 29 -6.94 -6.89 1.14
N SER A 30 -8.26 -6.96 0.96
CA SER A 30 -9.21 -6.32 1.88
C SER A 30 -9.10 -6.85 3.31
N ALA A 31 -8.74 -8.13 3.48
CA ALA A 31 -8.45 -8.70 4.79
C ALA A 31 -7.14 -8.14 5.35
N LYS A 32 -6.07 -8.10 4.54
CA LYS A 32 -4.80 -7.48 4.94
C LYS A 32 -4.97 -6.02 5.35
N TRP A 33 -5.77 -5.24 4.60
CA TRP A 33 -6.05 -3.85 4.95
C TRP A 33 -6.84 -3.72 6.26
N SER A 34 -7.61 -4.73 6.65
CA SER A 34 -8.25 -4.78 7.96
C SER A 34 -7.22 -4.98 9.06
N ASP A 35 -6.27 -5.91 8.87
CA ASP A 35 -5.18 -6.14 9.83
C ASP A 35 -4.33 -4.87 9.99
N TRP A 36 -3.93 -4.24 8.87
CA TRP A 36 -3.21 -2.97 8.89
C TRP A 36 -3.97 -1.85 9.59
N LYS A 37 -5.30 -1.82 9.50
CA LYS A 37 -6.12 -0.82 10.18
C LYS A 37 -6.05 -0.98 11.70
N GLU A 38 -5.96 -2.22 12.19
CA GLU A 38 -5.77 -2.51 13.61
C GLU A 38 -4.37 -2.07 14.04
N ASP A 39 -3.32 -2.41 13.29
CA ASP A 39 -1.94 -2.00 13.58
C ASP A 39 -1.75 -0.46 13.57
N VAL A 40 -2.42 0.24 12.65
CA VAL A 40 -2.46 1.72 12.60
C VAL A 40 -3.21 2.29 13.80
N ALA A 41 -4.30 1.66 14.23
CA ALA A 41 -5.06 2.11 15.40
C ALA A 41 -4.27 1.94 16.71
N ASP A 42 -3.37 0.96 16.75
CA ASP A 42 -2.47 0.70 17.87
C ASP A 42 -1.22 1.60 17.86
N GLY A 43 -1.01 2.44 16.83
CA GLY A 43 0.13 3.37 16.72
C GLY A 43 1.46 2.68 16.41
N LEU A 44 1.41 1.46 15.84
CA LEU A 44 2.58 0.62 15.57
C LEU A 44 3.19 0.86 14.19
N VAL A 45 2.55 1.71 13.38
CA VAL A 45 2.89 1.87 11.96
C VAL A 45 3.60 3.19 11.69
N PHE A 46 4.76 3.10 11.07
CA PHE A 46 5.56 4.24 10.64
C PHE A 46 5.71 4.27 9.10
N LYS A 47 5.52 5.45 8.53
CA LYS A 47 5.70 5.76 7.09
C LYS A 47 6.97 6.56 6.89
N SER A 48 7.70 6.25 5.82
CA SER A 48 8.75 7.11 5.31
C SER A 48 8.87 6.98 3.78
N THR A 49 9.68 7.82 3.17
CA THR A 49 9.88 7.88 1.72
C THR A 49 11.25 7.30 1.37
N ARG A 50 11.32 6.40 0.38
CA ARG A 50 12.58 5.75 -0.02
C ARG A 50 13.62 6.77 -0.46
N SER A 51 13.21 7.85 -1.14
CA SER A 51 14.09 8.96 -1.51
C SER A 51 14.77 9.63 -0.32
N GLU A 52 14.07 9.76 0.81
CA GLU A 52 14.57 10.42 2.02
C GLU A 52 15.52 9.52 2.80
N ILE A 53 15.22 8.22 2.90
CA ILE A 53 16.03 7.25 3.65
C ILE A 53 17.34 6.94 2.91
N TYR A 54 17.27 6.62 1.61
CA TYR A 54 18.43 6.10 0.86
C TYR A 54 19.19 7.17 0.07
N GLY A 55 18.63 8.37 -0.07
CA GLY A 55 19.17 9.44 -0.90
C GLY A 55 19.21 9.07 -2.39
N SER A 56 19.60 10.03 -3.24
CA SER A 56 19.62 9.87 -4.71
C SER A 56 20.54 8.75 -5.25
N ARG A 57 21.25 8.02 -4.38
CA ARG A 57 22.12 6.89 -4.73
C ARG A 57 21.35 5.59 -5.02
N PHE A 58 20.06 5.56 -4.71
CA PHE A 58 19.15 4.44 -4.97
C PHE A 58 18.13 4.75 -6.07
N HIS A 59 18.35 5.80 -6.86
CA HIS A 59 17.67 5.95 -8.14
C HIS A 59 18.17 4.80 -9.02
N SER A 60 17.43 3.70 -9.01
CA SER A 60 17.71 2.61 -9.92
C SER A 60 17.34 3.17 -11.30
N ASP A 61 18.09 2.89 -12.36
CA ASP A 61 17.72 3.33 -13.72
C ASP A 61 16.34 2.77 -14.18
N GLU A 62 15.69 1.93 -13.36
CA GLU A 62 14.28 1.53 -13.47
C GLU A 62 13.28 2.61 -12.99
N ASP A 63 13.71 3.62 -12.22
CA ASP A 63 12.90 4.75 -11.75
C ASP A 63 12.79 5.86 -12.81
N THR A 64 12.64 5.50 -14.08
CA THR A 64 12.21 6.47 -15.08
C THR A 64 10.70 6.67 -14.89
N PRO A 65 10.18 7.88 -14.61
CA PRO A 65 8.72 8.14 -14.54
C PRO A 65 8.00 7.98 -15.89
N ALA A 66 8.68 7.43 -16.89
CA ALA A 66 8.14 7.14 -18.19
C ALA A 66 7.36 5.82 -18.12
N GLN A 67 6.04 5.97 -18.14
CA GLN A 67 5.02 4.95 -18.38
C GLN A 67 4.56 4.17 -17.16
N ARG A 68 3.49 4.71 -16.54
CA ARG A 68 2.49 4.00 -15.73
C ARG A 68 2.02 2.71 -16.44
N THR A 69 2.80 1.65 -16.30
CA THR A 69 2.43 0.29 -16.66
C THR A 69 2.31 -0.43 -15.34
N TRP A 70 1.12 -0.94 -15.07
CA TRP A 70 0.85 -1.80 -13.93
C TRP A 70 1.95 -2.87 -13.77
N PRO A 71 2.42 -3.17 -12.54
CA PRO A 71 2.01 -2.60 -11.25
C PRO A 71 2.62 -1.21 -10.95
N VAL A 72 1.89 -0.38 -10.21
CA VAL A 72 2.37 0.95 -9.78
C VAL A 72 3.37 0.78 -8.64
N SER A 73 4.62 1.20 -8.86
CA SER A 73 5.61 1.30 -7.79
C SER A 73 5.40 2.61 -7.03
N SER A 74 5.24 2.52 -5.69
CA SER A 74 5.24 3.68 -4.81
C SER A 74 6.61 3.84 -4.15
N ASP A 75 7.00 5.10 -3.92
CA ASP A 75 8.19 5.44 -3.13
C ASP A 75 7.93 5.36 -1.61
N GLN A 76 6.68 5.04 -1.23
CA GLN A 76 6.26 4.86 0.15
C GLN A 76 6.82 3.55 0.72
N ILE A 77 7.36 3.68 1.93
CA ILE A 77 7.78 2.57 2.77
C ILE A 77 6.94 2.59 4.04
N LEU A 78 6.42 1.43 4.43
CA LEU A 78 5.70 1.20 5.68
C LEU A 78 6.46 0.18 6.51
N VAL A 79 6.58 0.44 7.80
CA VAL A 79 7.21 -0.47 8.76
C VAL A 79 6.31 -0.56 9.99
N ILE A 80 6.10 -1.79 10.45
CA ILE A 80 5.41 -2.09 11.71
C ILE A 80 6.50 -2.31 12.77
N THR A 81 6.43 -1.60 13.88
CA THR A 81 7.35 -1.73 15.03
C THR A 81 6.56 -1.91 16.33
N ASP A 82 7.25 -2.22 17.44
CA ASP A 82 6.64 -2.39 18.77
C ASP A 82 6.25 -1.04 19.45
N GLY A 83 5.90 -0.02 18.66
CA GLY A 83 5.45 1.30 19.15
C GLY A 83 6.56 2.35 19.31
N GLU A 84 7.82 2.00 19.06
CA GLU A 84 8.91 2.97 18.94
C GLU A 84 9.29 3.21 17.48
N PRO A 85 9.57 4.46 17.07
CA PRO A 85 10.04 4.76 15.72
C PRO A 85 11.38 4.07 15.42
N PRO A 86 11.63 3.66 14.15
CA PRO A 86 12.89 3.05 13.75
C PRO A 86 14.12 3.91 14.10
N LYS A 87 15.21 3.26 14.52
CA LYS A 87 16.49 3.92 14.85
C LYS A 87 17.33 4.19 13.59
N GLU A 88 18.22 5.17 13.66
CA GLU A 88 19.17 5.48 12.58
C GLU A 88 20.04 4.25 12.24
N GLY A 89 20.14 3.94 10.95
CA GLY A 89 20.86 2.75 10.46
C GLY A 89 19.94 1.60 10.03
N PHE A 90 18.63 1.74 10.21
CA PHE A 90 17.61 0.91 9.59
C PHE A 90 17.79 0.91 8.06
N ARG A 91 18.07 -0.26 7.47
CA ARG A 91 18.07 -0.43 6.02
C ARG A 91 17.19 -1.60 5.63
N LEU A 92 16.25 -1.35 4.75
CA LEU A 92 15.57 -2.33 3.94
C LEU A 92 16.54 -2.85 2.90
N CYS A 93 16.56 -4.16 2.75
CA CYS A 93 17.30 -4.78 1.67
C CYS A 93 16.70 -4.33 0.33
N SER A 94 17.54 -3.89 -0.61
CA SER A 94 17.06 -3.48 -1.94
C SER A 94 16.42 -4.61 -2.75
N ARG A 95 16.64 -5.86 -2.33
CA ARG A 95 16.19 -7.09 -3.00
C ARG A 95 15.21 -7.93 -2.19
N SER A 96 14.92 -7.55 -0.94
CA SER A 96 13.99 -8.30 -0.08
C SER A 96 13.24 -7.33 0.82
N ASN A 97 12.00 -7.68 1.19
CA ASN A 97 11.22 -6.95 2.18
C ASN A 97 11.76 -7.15 3.62
N GLU A 98 13.03 -7.53 3.74
CA GLU A 98 13.68 -7.75 5.02
C GLU A 98 14.22 -6.43 5.55
N ILE A 99 13.91 -6.21 6.81
CA ILE A 99 14.43 -5.13 7.61
C ILE A 99 15.77 -5.58 8.17
N LEU A 100 16.84 -4.91 7.77
CA LEU A 100 18.17 -5.11 8.34
C LEU A 100 18.34 -4.13 9.50
N TYR A 101 18.22 -4.65 10.72
CA TYR A 101 18.64 -3.95 11.92
C TYR A 101 20.16 -3.97 11.97
N LYS A 102 20.79 -2.79 11.98
CA LYS A 102 22.17 -2.70 12.41
C LYS A 102 22.13 -2.78 13.93
N ASP A 103 22.86 -3.75 14.50
CA ASP A 103 22.92 -4.08 15.93
C ASP A 103 23.61 -2.96 16.74
N ASP A 104 23.03 -1.77 16.71
CA ASP A 104 23.47 -0.60 17.45
C ASP A 104 22.31 -0.15 18.35
N LEU A 105 22.25 -0.75 19.54
CA LEU A 105 21.22 -0.48 20.54
C LEU A 105 21.15 1.01 20.96
N GLN A 106 22.20 1.80 20.70
CA GLN A 106 22.32 3.21 21.07
C GLN A 106 22.10 4.21 19.92
N ALA A 107 21.75 3.75 18.72
CA ALA A 107 21.46 4.67 17.62
C ALA A 107 20.27 5.59 17.96
N PRO A 108 20.36 6.90 17.63
CA PRO A 108 19.26 7.84 17.84
C PRO A 108 18.05 7.44 16.99
N VAL A 109 16.85 7.86 17.42
CA VAL A 109 15.61 7.70 16.65
C VAL A 109 15.73 8.45 15.33
N ASP A 110 15.36 7.80 14.22
CA ASP A 110 15.35 8.44 12.90
C ASP A 110 14.07 9.28 12.75
N THR A 111 14.23 10.60 12.62
CA THR A 111 13.13 11.57 12.51
C THR A 111 12.43 11.58 11.16
N ARG A 112 12.92 10.82 10.18
CA ARG A 112 12.32 10.67 8.84
C ARG A 112 11.11 9.73 8.83
N TRP A 113 10.89 9.00 9.92
CA TRP A 113 9.75 8.12 10.09
C TRP A 113 8.63 8.88 10.77
N ILE A 114 7.48 8.91 10.11
CA ILE A 114 6.28 9.59 10.59
C ILE A 114 5.28 8.51 10.99
N GLU A 115 4.76 8.60 12.20
CA GLU A 115 3.70 7.71 12.68
C GLU A 115 2.44 7.90 11.84
N VAL A 116 1.89 6.80 11.34
CA VAL A 116 0.65 6.78 10.58
C VAL A 116 -0.51 6.66 11.55
N ASN A 117 -1.37 7.67 11.55
CA ASN A 117 -2.54 7.71 12.43
C ASN A 117 -3.83 7.27 11.71
N SER A 118 -3.79 7.18 10.38
CA SER A 118 -4.96 6.82 9.57
C SER A 118 -4.58 6.04 8.31
N MET A 119 -5.43 5.06 7.97
CA MET A 119 -5.36 4.34 6.69
C MET A 119 -5.42 5.25 5.46
N ARG A 120 -5.91 6.48 5.60
CA ARG A 120 -5.93 7.48 4.51
C ARG A 120 -4.55 8.00 4.12
N GLU A 121 -3.57 7.85 5.00
CA GLU A 121 -2.18 8.26 4.75
C GLU A 121 -1.38 7.17 4.04
N ILE A 122 -1.96 5.97 3.92
CA ILE A 122 -1.38 4.84 3.23
C ILE A 122 -1.86 4.85 1.78
N ASP A 123 -0.91 4.91 0.84
CA ASP A 123 -1.21 4.90 -0.58
C ASP A 123 -1.46 3.45 -1.02
N ASN A 124 -2.66 3.17 -1.52
CA ASN A 124 -2.95 1.87 -2.11
C ASN A 124 -2.30 1.75 -3.49
N ILE A 125 -1.17 1.03 -3.57
CA ILE A 125 -0.45 0.78 -4.82
C ILE A 125 -1.27 0.01 -5.88
N TYR A 126 -2.35 -0.65 -5.45
CA TYR A 126 -3.24 -1.37 -6.34
C TYR A 126 -4.41 -0.51 -6.86
N ASP A 127 -4.64 0.67 -6.29
CA ASP A 127 -5.73 1.55 -6.71
C ASP A 127 -5.28 2.48 -7.84
N LEU A 128 -5.75 2.22 -9.06
CA LEU A 128 -5.59 3.11 -10.22
C LEU A 128 -6.70 4.17 -10.28
N GLY A 129 -7.64 4.14 -9.33
CA GLY A 129 -8.89 4.88 -9.33
C GLY A 129 -10.02 4.09 -9.99
N PHE A 130 -11.23 4.24 -9.45
CA PHE A 130 -12.41 3.44 -9.83
C PHE A 130 -12.58 3.19 -11.34
N TRP A 131 -12.44 4.23 -12.17
CA TRP A 131 -12.65 4.10 -13.61
C TRP A 131 -11.55 3.32 -14.32
N ASP A 132 -10.30 3.43 -13.87
CA ASP A 132 -9.19 2.72 -14.46
C ASP A 132 -9.14 1.27 -13.96
N ASN A 133 -9.47 1.02 -12.68
CA ASN A 133 -9.70 -0.33 -12.14
C ASN A 133 -10.84 -1.04 -12.92
N LEU A 134 -11.95 -0.34 -13.18
CA LEU A 134 -13.08 -0.91 -13.92
C LEU A 134 -12.67 -1.25 -15.37
N ARG A 135 -11.92 -0.38 -16.04
CA ARG A 135 -11.41 -0.65 -17.39
C ARG A 135 -10.47 -1.85 -17.40
N GLU A 136 -9.62 -1.98 -16.40
CA GLU A 136 -8.71 -3.12 -16.27
C GLU A 136 -9.48 -4.44 -16.18
N VAL A 137 -10.51 -4.51 -15.34
CA VAL A 137 -11.39 -5.69 -15.19
C VAL A 137 -12.08 -6.06 -16.50
N PHE A 138 -12.49 -5.07 -17.30
CA PHE A 138 -13.10 -5.29 -18.62
C PHE A 138 -12.08 -5.40 -19.77
N HIS A 139 -10.78 -5.47 -19.47
CA HIS A 139 -9.68 -5.51 -20.44
C HIS A 139 -9.75 -4.39 -21.50
N MET A 140 -10.27 -3.23 -21.11
CA MET A 140 -10.31 -2.04 -21.95
C MET A 140 -8.99 -1.26 -21.87
N PRO A 141 -8.59 -0.55 -22.94
CA PRO A 141 -7.38 0.25 -22.90
C PRO A 141 -7.51 1.40 -21.89
N ILE A 142 -6.62 1.43 -20.90
CA ILE A 142 -6.51 2.51 -19.92
C ILE A 142 -5.95 3.75 -20.63
N ARG A 143 -6.75 4.81 -20.73
CA ARG A 143 -6.32 6.06 -21.38
C ARG A 143 -5.39 6.83 -20.43
N ARG A 144 -4.08 6.61 -20.57
CA ARG A 144 -3.02 7.34 -19.86
C ARG A 144 -3.19 8.84 -20.07
N ARG A 145 -3.50 9.61 -19.01
CA ARG A 145 -3.29 11.06 -19.03
C ARG A 145 -1.80 11.31 -18.89
N VAL A 146 -1.21 11.83 -19.97
CA VAL A 146 0.13 12.45 -20.00
C VAL A 146 0.05 13.78 -19.26
#